data_AF-D7DBF9-F1
#
_entry.id   AF-D7DBF9-F1
#
_cell.length_a   1.000
_cell.length_b   1.000
_cell.length_c   1.000
_cell.angle_alpha   90.00
_cell.angle_beta   90.00
_cell.angle_gamma   90.00
#
_symmetry.space_group_name_H-M   'P 1'
#
loop_
_entity.id
_entity.type
_entity.pdbx_description
1 polymer ?
#
loop_
_entity_poly.entity_id
_entity_poly.type
_entity_poly.pdbx_seq_one_letter_code
_entity_poly.pdbx_strand_id
1 'polypeptide(L)'
;MNNWIYEQLLSCPAIMVLGHINIAHCEGIVLFPILNYRVNILSSMDEKRIINNIPKQLLPSKIEKICMNIAEGKIYSSDFLTDAIIKTMFYGGFNIFINRSSKAVPVVLDLINTSMYKFFLETNNVMIKGSPPTRLESWVVFATALRTGDIELFREACIDLKGEIAGEKCMINTPHGRLVVIPKDRFNRNELDKRKYIEIVPDNSPIRHVVKIDQ
;
A
#
# COMPACT_ATOMS: atom_id res chain seq x y z
N MET A 1 -20.46 -16.87 -30.65
CA MET A 1 -19.73 -15.64 -30.30
C MET A 1 -18.29 -16.03 -30.02
N ASN A 2 -17.31 -15.47 -30.72
CA ASN A 2 -15.90 -15.72 -30.40
C ASN A 2 -15.59 -15.06 -29.05
N ASN A 3 -15.16 -15.86 -28.08
CA ASN A 3 -14.69 -15.33 -26.80
C ASN A 3 -13.34 -14.66 -27.04
N TRP A 4 -13.21 -13.40 -26.62
CA TRP A 4 -11.92 -12.72 -26.59
C TRP A 4 -11.00 -13.42 -25.58
N ILE A 5 -9.76 -13.71 -25.98
CA ILE A 5 -8.76 -14.42 -25.16
C ILE A 5 -7.56 -13.50 -25.00
N TYR A 6 -7.07 -13.36 -23.76
CA TYR A 6 -5.83 -12.65 -23.48
C TYR A 6 -4.64 -13.61 -23.51
N GLU A 7 -3.48 -13.09 -23.91
CA GLU A 7 -2.19 -13.80 -23.91
C GLU A 7 -1.33 -13.37 -22.72
N GLN A 8 -1.47 -12.11 -22.29
CA GLN A 8 -0.70 -11.54 -21.18
C GLN A 8 -1.61 -10.83 -20.19
N LEU A 9 -1.30 -10.99 -18.90
CA LEU A 9 -1.90 -10.27 -17.80
C LEU A 9 -0.80 -9.59 -16.99
N LEU A 10 -0.78 -8.26 -17.00
CA LEU A 10 -0.05 -7.48 -16.00
C LEU A 10 -1.02 -7.02 -14.93
N SER A 11 -0.71 -7.31 -13.67
CA SER A 11 -1.55 -6.99 -12.54
C SER A 11 -0.78 -6.17 -11.51
N CYS A 12 -1.07 -4.87 -11.42
CA CYS A 12 -0.43 -3.94 -10.49
C CYS A 12 -1.33 -3.69 -9.27
N PRO A 13 -0.80 -3.76 -8.04
CA PRO A 13 -1.57 -3.46 -6.84
C PRO A 13 -1.80 -1.95 -6.68
N ALA A 14 -2.87 -1.59 -5.98
CA ALA A 14 -2.98 -0.27 -5.38
C ALA A 14 -1.84 -0.07 -4.37
N ILE A 15 -1.28 1.14 -4.30
CA ILE A 15 -0.28 1.50 -3.30
C ILE A 15 -0.88 2.49 -2.32
N MET A 16 -0.75 2.21 -1.03
CA MET A 16 -1.17 3.12 0.04
C MET A 16 0.02 3.92 0.55
N VAL A 17 -0.11 5.24 0.57
CA VAL A 17 0.78 6.12 1.32
C VAL A 17 0.36 6.12 2.78
N LEU A 18 1.26 5.74 3.68
CA LEU A 18 0.99 5.74 5.11
C LEU A 18 1.36 7.06 5.76
N GLY A 19 2.46 7.65 5.34
CA GLY A 19 2.93 8.91 5.90
C GLY A 19 4.18 9.41 5.20
N HIS A 20 4.55 10.62 5.60
CA HIS A 20 5.77 11.28 5.18
C HIS A 20 6.69 11.41 6.39
N ILE A 21 7.99 11.32 6.14
CA ILE A 21 9.03 11.46 7.15
C ILE A 21 10.07 12.46 6.68
N ASN A 22 10.78 13.07 7.62
CA ASN A 22 11.96 13.87 7.33
C ASN A 22 13.16 13.23 8.05
N ILE A 23 14.19 12.86 7.28
CA ILE A 23 15.42 12.28 7.80
C ILE A 23 16.55 13.26 7.45
N ALA A 24 17.06 13.97 8.46
CA ALA A 24 18.00 15.06 8.28
C ALA A 24 17.52 16.08 7.23
N HIS A 25 18.11 16.06 6.02
CA HIS A 25 17.76 16.94 4.90
C HIS A 25 17.06 16.22 3.74
N CYS A 26 16.60 14.98 3.96
CA CYS A 26 15.89 14.19 2.95
C CYS A 26 14.42 14.02 3.34
N GLU A 27 13.53 14.30 2.39
CA GLU A 27 12.14 13.85 2.45
C GLU A 27 12.09 12.32 2.32
N GLY A 28 11.18 11.67 3.04
CA GLY A 28 10.89 10.26 2.86
C GLY A 28 9.40 9.96 2.88
N ILE A 29 9.06 8.78 2.40
CA ILE A 29 7.69 8.28 2.29
C ILE A 29 7.60 6.83 2.73
N VAL A 30 6.48 6.51 3.35
CA VAL A 30 6.15 5.16 3.84
C VAL A 30 5.00 4.61 3.01
N LEU A 31 5.17 3.40 2.47
CA LEU A 31 4.28 2.79 1.48
C LEU A 31 4.06 1.31 1.79
N PHE A 32 2.88 0.78 1.47
CA PHE A 32 2.72 -0.64 1.21
C PHE A 32 1.74 -0.92 0.05
N PRO A 33 1.92 -2.01 -0.70
CA PRO A 33 0.99 -2.44 -1.75
C PRO A 33 -0.19 -3.23 -1.19
N ILE A 34 -1.33 -3.16 -1.88
CA ILE A 34 -2.60 -3.78 -1.48
C ILE A 34 -2.97 -4.90 -2.45
N LEU A 35 -3.20 -6.10 -1.91
CA LEU A 35 -3.47 -7.32 -2.67
C LEU A 35 -4.85 -7.31 -3.34
N ASN A 36 -5.89 -6.94 -2.59
CA ASN A 36 -7.29 -7.07 -3.01
C ASN A 36 -7.79 -5.95 -3.95
N TYR A 37 -6.97 -4.93 -4.21
CA TYR A 37 -7.29 -3.81 -5.11
C TYR A 37 -6.19 -3.63 -6.15
N ARG A 38 -6.52 -3.80 -7.43
CA ARG A 38 -5.55 -3.94 -8.51
C ARG A 38 -6.04 -3.30 -9.80
N VAL A 39 -5.07 -2.89 -10.62
CA VAL A 39 -5.24 -2.64 -12.05
C VAL A 39 -4.74 -3.85 -12.79
N ASN A 40 -5.57 -4.42 -13.64
CA ASN A 40 -5.25 -5.53 -14.52
C ASN A 40 -5.25 -5.04 -15.97
N ILE A 41 -4.13 -5.20 -16.65
CA ILE A 41 -3.98 -4.95 -18.08
C ILE A 41 -3.92 -6.31 -18.76
N LEU A 42 -4.98 -6.65 -19.45
CA LEU A 42 -5.10 -7.87 -20.24
C LEU A 42 -4.75 -7.50 -21.69
N SER A 43 -3.73 -8.15 -22.25
CA SER A 43 -3.28 -7.90 -23.62
C SER A 43 -3.48 -9.14 -24.49
N SER A 44 -3.97 -8.89 -25.71
CA SER A 44 -3.98 -9.81 -26.85
C SER A 44 -3.14 -9.19 -27.98
N MET A 45 -2.92 -9.89 -29.10
CA MET A 45 -2.16 -9.35 -30.23
C MET A 45 -2.60 -7.94 -30.68
N ASP A 46 -3.92 -7.69 -30.76
CA ASP A 46 -4.46 -6.46 -31.35
C ASP A 46 -5.20 -5.56 -30.35
N GLU A 47 -5.50 -6.05 -29.14
CA GLU A 47 -6.37 -5.35 -28.18
C GLU A 47 -5.82 -5.41 -26.76
N LYS A 48 -5.94 -4.30 -26.02
CA LYS A 48 -5.70 -4.20 -24.58
C LYS A 48 -7.00 -3.87 -23.85
N ARG A 49 -7.27 -4.58 -22.75
CA ARG A 49 -8.39 -4.30 -21.83
C ARG A 49 -7.87 -3.99 -20.44
N ILE A 50 -8.40 -2.93 -19.83
CA ILE A 50 -8.05 -2.51 -18.47
C ILE A 50 -9.22 -2.81 -17.54
N ILE A 51 -8.97 -3.56 -16.48
CA ILE A 51 -9.93 -3.83 -15.41
C ILE A 51 -9.37 -3.27 -14.10
N ASN A 52 -10.13 -2.39 -13.46
CA ASN A 52 -9.70 -1.66 -12.26
C ASN A 52 -10.78 -1.78 -11.18
N ASN A 53 -10.42 -2.29 -10.00
CA ASN A 53 -11.31 -2.37 -8.84
C ASN A 53 -10.85 -1.49 -7.65
N ILE A 54 -9.90 -0.57 -7.88
CA ILE A 54 -9.34 0.28 -6.83
C ILE A 54 -10.35 1.35 -6.40
N PRO A 55 -10.66 1.48 -5.09
CA PRO A 55 -11.52 2.55 -4.57
C PRO A 55 -10.96 3.94 -4.89
N LYS A 56 -11.85 4.91 -5.13
CA LYS A 56 -11.47 6.30 -5.51
C LYS A 56 -10.48 6.94 -4.54
N GLN A 57 -10.55 6.62 -3.25
CA GLN A 57 -9.69 7.13 -2.19
C GLN A 57 -8.22 6.71 -2.34
N LEU A 58 -7.97 5.60 -3.05
CA LEU A 58 -6.64 5.06 -3.34
C LEU A 58 -6.13 5.48 -4.72
N LEU A 59 -6.67 6.56 -5.29
CA LEU A 59 -6.20 7.21 -6.51
C LEU A 59 -6.03 6.27 -7.71
N PRO A 60 -7.12 5.58 -8.15
CA PRO A 60 -7.08 4.56 -9.20
C PRO A 60 -6.42 5.03 -10.50
N SER A 61 -6.67 6.28 -10.92
CA SER A 61 -6.12 6.84 -12.16
C SER A 61 -4.60 6.97 -12.15
N LYS A 62 -4.00 7.29 -10.99
CA LYS A 62 -2.54 7.36 -10.84
C LYS A 62 -1.92 5.96 -10.95
N ILE A 63 -2.52 4.98 -10.26
CA ILE A 63 -2.06 3.59 -10.30
C ILE A 63 -2.20 3.01 -11.71
N GLU A 64 -3.31 3.29 -12.40
CA GLU A 64 -3.53 2.85 -13.77
C GLU A 64 -2.48 3.40 -14.74
N LYS A 65 -2.20 4.70 -14.68
CA LYS A 65 -1.13 5.33 -15.50
C LYS A 65 0.24 4.69 -15.24
N ILE A 66 0.57 4.44 -13.97
CA ILE A 66 1.83 3.79 -13.60
C ILE A 66 1.88 2.36 -14.13
N CYS A 67 0.79 1.60 -13.98
CA CYS A 67 0.71 0.22 -14.46
C CYS A 67 0.86 0.13 -15.98
N MET A 68 0.22 1.05 -16.72
CA MET A 68 0.36 1.15 -18.18
C MET A 68 1.81 1.47 -18.58
N ASN A 69 2.47 2.40 -17.90
CA ASN A 69 3.88 2.69 -18.14
C ASN A 69 4.77 1.45 -17.92
N ILE A 70 4.52 0.69 -16.84
CA ILE A 70 5.25 -0.56 -16.58
C ILE A 70 5.00 -1.58 -17.70
N ALA A 71 3.75 -1.73 -18.17
CA ALA A 71 3.42 -2.61 -19.31
C ALA A 71 4.15 -2.21 -20.59
N GLU A 72 4.49 -0.93 -20.75
CA GLU A 72 5.29 -0.40 -21.86
C GLU A 72 6.81 -0.44 -21.62
N GLY A 73 7.25 -1.06 -20.52
CA GLY A 73 8.68 -1.16 -20.15
C GLY A 73 9.26 0.09 -19.48
N LYS A 74 8.44 1.11 -19.19
CA LYS A 74 8.87 2.34 -18.52
C LYS A 74 8.84 2.17 -17.00
N ILE A 75 9.90 1.58 -16.45
CA ILE A 75 10.02 1.24 -15.02
C ILE A 75 10.76 2.29 -14.17
N TYR A 76 11.13 3.44 -14.76
CA TYR A 76 11.82 4.52 -14.07
C TYR A 76 11.00 5.81 -14.14
N SER A 77 11.07 6.62 -13.07
CA SER A 77 10.44 7.94 -13.03
C SER A 77 11.41 8.99 -12.46
N SER A 78 11.30 10.22 -12.97
CA SER A 78 11.97 11.40 -12.39
C SER A 78 11.16 12.04 -11.26
N ASP A 79 9.93 11.58 -11.01
CA ASP A 79 9.10 12.00 -9.87
C ASP A 79 9.33 11.03 -8.71
N PHE A 80 9.81 11.53 -7.57
CA PHE A 80 10.17 10.72 -6.40
C PHE A 80 9.03 9.82 -5.93
N LEU A 81 7.81 10.36 -5.81
CA LEU A 81 6.64 9.60 -5.36
C LEU A 81 6.29 8.49 -6.34
N THR A 82 6.30 8.78 -7.65
CA THR A 82 6.03 7.79 -8.69
C THR A 82 7.11 6.70 -8.72
N ASP A 83 8.38 7.05 -8.57
CA ASP A 83 9.49 6.09 -8.49
C ASP A 83 9.36 5.18 -7.25
N ALA A 84 8.97 5.74 -6.10
CA ALA A 84 8.71 4.99 -4.87
C ALA A 84 7.52 4.03 -5.02
N ILE A 85 6.43 4.49 -5.66
CA ILE A 85 5.24 3.65 -5.96
C ILE A 85 5.64 2.49 -6.87
N ILE A 86 6.37 2.75 -7.96
CA ILE A 86 6.84 1.71 -8.89
C ILE A 86 7.67 0.66 -8.13
N LYS A 87 8.66 1.10 -7.34
CA LYS A 87 9.50 0.18 -6.54
C LYS A 87 8.71 -0.62 -5.52
N THR A 88 7.74 0.00 -4.85
CA THR A 88 6.82 -0.68 -3.92
C THR A 88 6.03 -1.78 -4.62
N MET A 89 5.60 -1.55 -5.87
CA MET A 89 4.93 -2.56 -6.68
C MET A 89 5.84 -3.76 -7.01
N PHE A 90 7.16 -3.65 -6.90
CA PHE A 90 8.08 -4.78 -7.10
C PHE A 90 8.50 -5.45 -5.78
N TYR A 91 8.78 -4.67 -4.73
CA TYR A 91 9.35 -5.21 -3.48
C TYR A 91 8.32 -5.88 -2.56
N GLY A 92 7.12 -5.31 -2.45
CA GLY A 92 6.09 -5.84 -1.56
C GLY A 92 6.25 -5.37 -0.12
N GLY A 93 5.28 -5.74 0.70
CA GLY A 93 5.32 -5.50 2.14
C GLY A 93 5.37 -4.01 2.51
N PHE A 94 6.01 -3.71 3.63
CA PHE A 94 6.19 -2.38 4.18
C PHE A 94 7.48 -1.75 3.68
N ASN A 95 7.38 -0.56 3.09
CA ASN A 95 8.50 0.10 2.43
C ASN A 95 8.68 1.52 2.98
N ILE A 96 9.93 1.91 3.23
CA ILE A 96 10.31 3.29 3.49
C ILE A 96 11.35 3.71 2.44
N PHE A 97 11.10 4.83 1.77
CA PHE A 97 12.02 5.42 0.81
C PHE A 97 12.41 6.83 1.22
N ILE A 98 13.62 7.25 0.83
CA ILE A 98 14.07 8.64 0.89
C ILE A 98 14.31 9.19 -0.51
N ASN A 99 14.12 10.49 -0.65
CA ASN A 99 14.40 11.24 -1.87
C ASN A 99 15.90 11.57 -1.93
N ARG A 100 16.60 11.02 -2.93
CA ARG A 100 17.97 11.40 -3.28
C ARG A 100 18.01 11.79 -4.75
N SER A 101 18.04 13.10 -5.02
CA SER A 101 18.04 13.63 -6.39
C SER A 101 16.87 13.10 -7.22
N SER A 102 15.66 13.15 -6.64
CA SER A 102 14.40 12.66 -7.21
C SER A 102 14.30 11.15 -7.41
N LYS A 103 15.29 10.38 -6.96
CA LYS A 103 15.23 8.91 -6.93
C LYS A 103 14.77 8.44 -5.57
N ALA A 104 13.86 7.46 -5.56
CA ALA A 104 13.42 6.79 -4.34
C ALA A 104 14.44 5.73 -3.93
N VAL A 105 15.25 6.03 -2.90
CA VAL A 105 16.23 5.09 -2.36
C VAL A 105 15.59 4.34 -1.18
N PRO A 106 15.52 3.00 -1.21
CA PRO A 106 14.91 2.24 -0.12
C PRO A 106 15.79 2.34 1.14
N VAL A 107 15.13 2.51 2.28
CA VAL A 107 15.75 2.50 3.63
C VAL A 107 15.26 1.29 4.42
N VAL A 108 13.97 0.96 4.30
CA VAL A 108 13.37 -0.22 4.92
C VAL A 108 12.55 -0.95 3.87
N LEU A 109 12.72 -2.27 3.81
CA LEU A 109 11.90 -3.21 3.05
C LEU A 109 11.60 -4.38 3.98
N ASP A 110 10.37 -4.50 4.44
CA ASP A 110 9.96 -5.52 5.41
C ASP A 110 8.69 -6.23 4.96
N LEU A 111 8.58 -7.51 5.25
CA LEU A 111 7.33 -8.26 5.03
C LEU A 111 6.36 -8.02 6.18
N ILE A 112 5.07 -7.94 5.87
CA ILE A 112 4.01 -7.81 6.88
C ILE A 112 3.50 -9.21 7.26
N ASN A 113 3.36 -9.50 8.55
CA ASN A 113 2.73 -10.72 9.02
C ASN A 113 1.21 -10.62 8.88
N THR A 114 0.71 -10.96 7.70
CA THR A 114 -0.72 -10.89 7.38
C THR A 114 -1.55 -11.97 8.08
N SER A 115 -0.95 -12.92 8.80
CA SER A 115 -1.70 -13.86 9.65
C SER A 115 -2.08 -13.26 10.99
N MET A 116 -1.35 -12.25 11.47
CA MET A 116 -1.56 -11.65 12.81
C MET A 116 -2.51 -10.47 12.82
N TYR A 117 -2.57 -9.68 11.73
CA TYR A 117 -3.32 -8.43 11.71
C TYR A 117 -4.39 -8.38 10.61
N LYS A 118 -5.42 -7.56 10.84
CA LYS A 118 -6.35 -7.05 9.83
C LYS A 118 -6.15 -5.56 9.63
N PHE A 119 -6.31 -5.10 8.39
CA PHE A 119 -6.12 -3.70 8.03
C PHE A 119 -7.41 -3.18 7.40
N PHE A 120 -7.78 -1.96 7.79
CA PHE A 120 -8.95 -1.26 7.27
C PHE A 120 -8.60 0.20 7.02
N LEU A 121 -9.24 0.81 6.04
CA LEU A 121 -9.19 2.24 5.79
C LEU A 121 -10.54 2.87 6.09
N GLU A 122 -10.54 3.81 7.04
CA GLU A 122 -11.68 4.66 7.34
C GLU A 122 -11.60 5.94 6.50
N THR A 123 -12.63 6.21 5.69
CA THR A 123 -12.61 7.33 4.74
C THR A 123 -13.56 8.48 5.12
N ASN A 124 -14.47 8.30 6.08
CA ASN A 124 -15.46 9.31 6.45
C ASN A 124 -14.96 10.18 7.62
N ASN A 125 -15.26 11.48 7.59
CA ASN A 125 -15.03 12.44 8.68
C ASN A 125 -13.57 12.61 9.16
N VAL A 126 -12.57 12.18 8.38
CA VAL A 126 -11.18 12.45 8.71
C VAL A 126 -10.82 13.84 8.18
N MET A 127 -10.90 14.87 9.03
CA MET A 127 -10.17 16.11 8.76
C MET A 127 -8.68 15.79 8.86
N ILE A 128 -8.04 15.57 7.72
CA ILE A 128 -6.59 15.45 7.62
C ILE A 128 -6.02 16.85 7.81
N LYS A 129 -5.92 17.31 9.07
CA LYS A 129 -4.92 18.34 9.40
C LYS A 129 -3.59 17.72 9.00
N GLY A 130 -2.92 18.34 8.02
CA GLY A 130 -1.77 17.78 7.31
C GLY A 130 -0.95 16.84 8.20
N SER A 131 -0.82 15.58 7.79
CA SER A 131 -0.16 14.55 8.59
C SER A 131 1.28 15.01 8.87
N PRO A 132 1.61 15.45 10.09
CA PRO A 132 2.91 16.04 10.35
C PRO A 132 3.98 14.98 10.09
N PRO A 133 5.15 15.37 9.57
CA PRO A 133 6.25 14.44 9.39
C PRO A 133 6.51 13.69 10.69
N THR A 134 6.54 12.37 10.59
CA THR A 134 6.84 11.47 11.70
C THR A 134 8.30 11.07 11.65
N ARG A 135 8.79 10.50 12.76
CA ARG A 135 10.18 10.05 12.89
C ARG A 135 10.39 8.73 12.14
N LEU A 136 11.56 8.55 11.52
CA LEU A 136 11.91 7.29 10.85
C LEU A 136 11.86 6.12 11.83
N GLU A 137 12.40 6.33 13.03
CA GLU A 137 12.52 5.33 14.08
C GLU A 137 11.15 4.74 14.42
N SER A 138 10.12 5.58 14.55
CA SER A 138 8.74 5.15 14.84
C SER A 138 8.19 4.22 13.75
N TRP A 139 8.48 4.51 12.47
CA TRP A 139 8.06 3.65 11.36
C TRP A 139 8.87 2.35 11.27
N VAL A 140 10.16 2.38 11.61
CA VAL A 140 11.00 1.17 11.68
C VAL A 140 10.48 0.22 12.77
N VAL A 141 10.15 0.77 13.94
CA VAL A 141 9.56 0.01 15.05
C VAL A 141 8.20 -0.54 14.63
N PHE A 142 7.35 0.27 13.97
CA PHE A 142 6.06 -0.18 13.46
C PHE A 142 6.19 -1.31 12.43
N ALA A 143 7.10 -1.18 11.46
CA ALA A 143 7.39 -2.23 10.47
C ALA A 143 7.84 -3.54 11.15
N THR A 144 8.72 -3.42 12.15
CA THR A 144 9.21 -4.55 12.94
C THR A 144 8.08 -5.24 13.69
N ALA A 145 7.19 -4.48 14.31
CA ALA A 145 6.03 -5.03 15.00
C ALA A 145 5.08 -5.76 14.04
N LEU A 146 4.78 -5.14 12.89
CA LEU A 146 3.95 -5.76 11.85
C LEU A 146 4.56 -7.05 11.28
N ARG A 147 5.90 -7.13 11.18
CA ARG A 147 6.62 -8.32 10.70
C ARG A 147 6.65 -9.44 11.72
N THR A 148 6.90 -9.10 12.99
CA THR A 148 7.07 -10.09 14.07
C THR A 148 5.75 -10.57 14.65
N GLY A 149 4.69 -9.76 14.58
CA GLY A 149 3.44 -10.01 15.29
C GLY A 149 3.49 -9.61 16.76
N ASP A 150 4.53 -8.88 17.19
CA ASP A 150 4.66 -8.39 18.56
C ASP A 150 3.61 -7.30 18.85
N ILE A 151 2.66 -7.62 19.72
CA ILE A 151 1.52 -6.75 20.04
C ILE A 151 1.94 -5.59 20.96
N GLU A 152 2.89 -5.80 21.86
CA GLU A 152 3.37 -4.73 22.76
C GLU A 152 4.13 -3.69 21.94
N LEU A 153 5.07 -4.15 21.12
CA LEU A 153 5.83 -3.29 20.21
C LEU A 153 4.91 -2.55 19.22
N PHE A 154 3.87 -3.22 18.74
CA PHE A 154 2.87 -2.61 17.85
C PHE A 154 2.11 -1.47 18.51
N ARG A 155 1.74 -1.62 19.79
CA ARG A 155 1.05 -0.57 20.56
C ARG A 155 1.97 0.61 20.81
N GLU A 156 3.21 0.37 21.23
CA GLU A 156 4.21 1.43 21.42
C GLU A 156 4.44 2.22 20.13
N ALA A 157 4.68 1.52 19.03
CA ALA A 157 4.87 2.15 17.72
C ALA A 157 3.65 2.97 17.27
N CYS A 158 2.44 2.50 17.56
CA CYS A 158 1.22 3.24 17.25
C CYS A 158 1.19 4.60 17.96
N ILE A 159 1.49 4.62 19.26
CA ILE A 159 1.52 5.84 20.08
C ILE A 159 2.60 6.80 19.56
N ASP A 160 3.78 6.28 19.26
CA ASP A 160 4.90 7.06 18.74
C ASP A 160 4.60 7.71 17.39
N LEU A 161 3.82 7.03 16.55
CA LEU A 161 3.28 7.56 15.29
C LEU A 161 2.13 8.57 15.50
N LYS A 162 1.87 8.98 16.75
CA LYS A 162 0.74 9.83 17.15
C LYS A 162 -0.61 9.22 16.75
N GLY A 163 -0.66 7.90 16.67
CA GLY A 163 -1.86 7.14 16.46
C GLY A 163 -2.75 7.13 17.71
N GLU A 164 -4.01 6.77 17.51
CA GLU A 164 -4.98 6.59 18.58
C GLU A 164 -5.11 5.09 18.87
N ILE A 165 -5.01 4.71 20.15
CA ILE A 165 -5.32 3.36 20.60
C ILE A 165 -6.71 3.39 21.25
N ALA A 166 -7.65 2.66 20.66
CA ALA A 166 -8.97 2.43 21.23
C ALA A 166 -9.18 0.92 21.39
N GLY A 167 -9.12 0.42 22.62
CA GLY A 167 -9.01 -1.01 22.90
C GLY A 167 -7.71 -1.58 22.33
N GLU A 168 -7.80 -2.58 21.46
CA GLU A 168 -6.65 -3.25 20.83
C GLU A 168 -6.43 -2.80 19.37
N LYS A 169 -7.04 -1.68 18.97
CA LYS A 169 -6.94 -1.15 17.60
C LYS A 169 -5.94 -0.01 17.56
N CYS A 170 -4.99 -0.07 16.62
CA CYS A 170 -4.17 1.08 16.28
C CYS A 170 -4.82 1.85 15.14
N MET A 171 -4.94 3.17 15.31
CA MET A 171 -5.48 4.07 14.30
C MET A 171 -4.48 5.15 13.93
N ILE A 172 -3.99 5.15 12.69
CA ILE A 172 -2.98 6.10 12.20
C ILE A 172 -3.59 6.92 11.07
N ASN A 173 -3.47 8.25 11.13
CA ASN A 173 -3.93 9.12 10.05
C ASN A 173 -2.94 9.06 8.87
N THR A 174 -3.47 8.86 7.67
CA THR A 174 -2.74 8.77 6.41
C THR A 174 -3.30 9.77 5.40
N PRO A 175 -2.59 10.06 4.30
CA PRO A 175 -3.13 10.89 3.21
C PRO A 175 -4.44 10.38 2.60
N HIS A 176 -4.77 9.09 2.76
CA HIS A 176 -5.96 8.47 2.17
C HIS A 176 -7.16 8.36 3.13
N GLY A 177 -6.98 8.77 4.40
CA GLY A 177 -7.93 8.53 5.49
C GLY A 177 -7.21 7.95 6.71
N ARG A 178 -7.93 7.27 7.59
CA ARG A 178 -7.34 6.67 8.81
C ARG A 178 -7.13 5.18 8.61
N LEU A 179 -5.87 4.74 8.65
CA LEU A 179 -5.52 3.34 8.69
C LEU A 179 -5.88 2.78 10.07
N VAL A 180 -6.64 1.70 10.09
CA VAL A 180 -6.99 0.96 11.30
C VAL A 180 -6.38 -0.42 11.20
N VAL A 181 -5.55 -0.77 12.18
CA VAL A 181 -4.89 -2.08 12.25
C VAL A 181 -5.34 -2.77 13.54
N ILE A 182 -5.80 -4.01 13.40
CA ILE A 182 -6.43 -4.78 14.48
C ILE A 182 -5.78 -6.17 14.54
N PRO A 183 -5.31 -6.64 15.70
CA PRO A 183 -4.92 -8.05 15.90
C PRO A 183 -6.10 -8.98 15.57
N LYS A 184 -5.86 -10.04 14.79
CA LYS A 184 -6.94 -10.91 14.27
C LYS A 184 -7.72 -11.62 15.38
N ASP A 185 -7.06 -12.01 16.46
CA ASP A 185 -7.67 -12.64 17.64
C ASP A 185 -8.63 -11.68 18.40
N ARG A 186 -8.50 -10.37 18.17
CA ARG A 186 -9.33 -9.32 18.76
C ARG A 186 -10.33 -8.71 17.80
N PHE A 187 -10.37 -9.18 16.56
CA PHE A 187 -11.26 -8.64 15.53
C PHE A 187 -12.69 -9.14 15.70
N ASN A 188 -13.65 -8.21 15.86
CA ASN A 188 -15.08 -8.50 15.88
C ASN A 188 -15.77 -7.87 14.66
N ARG A 189 -16.41 -8.69 13.82
CA ARG A 189 -17.08 -8.23 12.58
C ARG A 189 -18.16 -7.18 12.83
N ASN A 190 -18.90 -7.28 13.95
CA ASN A 190 -20.02 -6.39 14.26
C ASN A 190 -19.59 -4.93 14.48
N GLU A 191 -18.29 -4.67 14.68
CA GLU A 191 -17.75 -3.33 14.85
C GLU A 191 -17.57 -2.58 13.52
N LEU A 192 -17.44 -3.31 12.40
CA LEU A 192 -17.28 -2.70 11.08
C LEU A 192 -18.62 -2.22 10.51
N ASP A 193 -19.74 -2.88 10.82
CA ASP A 193 -21.04 -2.56 10.22
C ASP A 193 -21.55 -1.15 10.56
N LYS A 194 -20.98 -0.50 11.58
CA LYS A 194 -21.35 0.86 12.01
C LYS A 194 -20.61 1.96 11.26
N ARG A 195 -19.54 1.66 10.52
CA ARG A 195 -18.68 2.65 9.83
C ARG A 195 -18.29 2.15 8.43
N LYS A 196 -18.21 3.04 7.45
CA LYS A 196 -17.77 2.65 6.09
C LYS A 196 -16.26 2.43 6.08
N TYR A 197 -15.83 1.21 6.42
CA TYR A 197 -14.46 0.76 6.29
C TYR A 197 -14.23 0.07 4.95
N ILE A 198 -13.03 0.26 4.41
CA ILE A 198 -12.51 -0.48 3.26
C ILE A 198 -11.50 -1.49 3.81
N GLU A 199 -11.74 -2.80 3.63
CA GLU A 199 -10.76 -3.83 4.05
C GLU A 199 -9.54 -3.79 3.11
N ILE A 200 -8.35 -3.79 3.71
CA ILE A 200 -7.08 -3.78 3.01
C ILE A 200 -6.33 -5.06 3.37
N VAL A 201 -5.82 -5.74 2.35
CA VAL A 201 -4.93 -6.89 2.52
C VAL A 201 -3.55 -6.48 2.03
N PRO A 202 -2.54 -6.30 2.90
CA PRO A 202 -1.19 -5.99 2.45
C PRO A 202 -0.63 -7.09 1.54
N ASP A 203 0.10 -6.69 0.50
CA ASP A 203 0.68 -7.60 -0.48
C ASP A 203 2.19 -7.78 -0.26
N ASN A 204 2.63 -8.95 0.17
CA ASN A 204 4.07 -9.26 0.27
C ASN A 204 4.66 -9.71 -1.08
N SER A 205 3.85 -9.85 -2.13
CA SER A 205 4.28 -10.26 -3.48
C SER A 205 3.48 -9.51 -4.55
N PRO A 206 3.77 -8.21 -4.71
CA PRO A 206 2.89 -7.21 -5.31
C PRO A 206 2.71 -7.29 -6.81
N ILE A 207 3.74 -7.22 -7.65
CA ILE A 207 3.56 -7.29 -9.11
C ILE A 207 3.39 -8.73 -9.54
N ARG A 208 2.41 -8.96 -10.43
CA ARG A 208 2.17 -10.24 -11.06
C ARG A 208 2.12 -10.02 -12.56
N HIS A 209 3.02 -10.66 -13.28
CA HIS A 209 2.98 -10.73 -14.73
C HIS A 209 2.82 -12.20 -15.12
N VAL A 210 1.73 -12.51 -15.79
CA VAL A 210 1.39 -13.86 -16.24
C VAL A 210 1.34 -13.85 -17.75
N VAL A 211 2.14 -14.71 -18.37
CA VAL A 211 2.10 -14.98 -19.81
C VAL A 211 1.47 -16.35 -19.98
N LYS A 212 0.36 -16.41 -20.71
CA LYS A 212 -0.27 -17.68 -21.06
C LYS A 212 0.58 -18.34 -22.15
N ILE A 213 1.06 -19.54 -21.86
CA ILE A 213 1.71 -20.38 -22.86
C ILE A 213 0.62 -21.32 -23.36
N ASP A 214 0.16 -21.11 -24.59
CA ASP A 214 -0.71 -22.07 -25.25
C ASP A 214 0.12 -23.35 -25.51
N GLN A 215 -0.32 -24.46 -24.92
CA GLN A 215 0.13 -25.82 -25.28
C GLN A 215 -0.80 -26.39 -26.34
#